data_AF-A0A3N5QEB0-F1
#
_entry.id   AF-A0A3N5QEB0-F1
#
_cell.length_a   1.000
_cell.length_b   1.000
_cell.length_c   1.000
_cell.angle_alpha   90.00
_cell.angle_beta   90.00
_cell.angle_gamma   90.00
#
_symmetry.space_group_name_H-M   'P 1'
#
loop_
_entity.id
_entity.type
_entity.pdbx_description
1 polymer ?
#
loop_
_entity_poly.entity_id
_entity_poly.type
_entity_poly.pdbx_seq_one_letter_code
_entity_poly.pdbx_strand_id
1 'polypeptide(L)'
;MTAVYWNRYPNEGLWINSRVDSSQKLLLKGNIFPLRWAKNSREIYAVNSDKTPPEIIKVSANTGLYKVIYIPPSGKIYYIDITPDGETIVSAIRETNSDVWMIENFDPDVE
;
A
#
# COMPACT_ATOMS: atom_id res chain seq x y z
N MET A 1 -13.13 11.63 11.55
CA MET A 1 -11.66 11.74 11.39
C MET A 1 -11.30 11.35 9.98
N THR A 2 -10.28 11.97 9.40
CA THR A 2 -9.80 11.66 8.04
C THR A 2 -8.35 11.21 8.15
N ALA A 3 -8.02 10.06 7.56
CA ALA A 3 -6.66 9.59 7.45
C ALA A 3 -6.09 10.07 6.11
N VAL A 4 -4.89 10.66 6.13
CA VAL A 4 -4.23 11.17 4.92
C VAL A 4 -2.75 10.83 4.96
N TYR A 5 -2.16 10.53 3.81
CA TYR A 5 -0.73 10.73 3.65
C TYR A 5 -0.48 12.23 3.54
N TRP A 6 0.49 12.75 4.28
CA TRP A 6 0.87 14.15 4.20
C TRP A 6 2.38 14.30 4.11
N ASN A 7 2.86 14.84 3.00
CA ASN A 7 4.26 15.15 2.76
C ASN A 7 4.69 16.46 3.46
N ARG A 8 4.71 16.47 4.80
CA ARG A 8 5.19 17.61 5.60
C ARG A 8 6.59 17.32 6.15
N TYR A 9 7.64 17.71 5.44
CA TYR A 9 9.02 17.56 5.94
C TYR A 9 9.23 18.26 7.31
N PRO A 10 9.92 17.64 8.30
CA PRO A 10 10.56 16.31 8.30
C PRO A 10 9.68 15.19 8.90
N ASN A 11 8.37 15.34 8.76
CA ASN A 11 7.32 14.52 9.36
C ASN A 11 6.32 14.01 8.29
N GLU A 12 6.82 13.68 7.11
CA GLU A 12 6.05 12.95 6.11
C GLU A 12 5.55 11.62 6.67
N GLY A 13 4.30 11.26 6.37
CA GLY A 13 3.70 10.11 7.03
C GLY A 13 2.20 9.99 6.87
N LEU A 14 1.66 9.05 7.64
CA LEU A 14 0.23 8.86 7.86
C LEU A 14 -0.23 9.79 8.99
N TRP A 15 -1.15 10.68 8.68
CA TRP A 15 -1.76 11.63 9.60
C TRP A 15 -3.25 11.35 9.78
N ILE A 16 -3.76 11.66 10.97
CA ILE A 16 -5.19 11.82 11.22
C ILE A 16 -5.49 13.30 11.42
N ASN A 17 -6.50 13.78 10.68
CA ASN A 17 -7.08 15.10 10.86
C ASN A 17 -8.53 14.97 11.36
N SER A 18 -8.86 15.72 12.40
CA SER A 18 -10.21 15.86 12.91
C SER A 18 -10.79 17.19 12.43
N ARG A 19 -12.03 17.16 11.92
CA ARG A 19 -12.76 18.38 11.53
C ARG A 19 -13.57 18.97 12.70
N VAL A 20 -13.77 18.20 13.77
CA VAL A 20 -14.59 18.61 14.91
C VAL A 20 -13.83 19.61 15.78
N ASP A 21 -12.57 19.30 16.06
CA ASP A 21 -11.68 20.09 16.93
C ASP A 21 -10.43 20.62 16.20
N SER A 22 -10.38 20.47 14.87
CA SER A 22 -9.25 20.85 14.02
C SER A 22 -7.90 20.21 14.38
N SER A 23 -7.90 19.15 15.21
CA SER A 23 -6.67 18.49 15.63
C SER A 23 -6.02 17.71 14.48
N GLN A 24 -4.68 17.71 14.47
CA GLN A 24 -3.84 17.01 13.51
C GLN A 24 -2.83 16.16 14.27
N LYS A 25 -2.72 14.88 13.93
CA LYS A 25 -1.82 13.94 14.61
C LYS A 25 -1.10 13.07 13.60
N LEU A 26 0.22 13.11 13.62
CA LEU A 26 1.07 12.13 12.94
C LEU A 26 0.96 10.79 13.67
N LEU A 27 0.63 9.73 12.95
CA LEU A 27 0.60 8.38 13.50
C LEU A 27 1.88 7.60 13.22
N LEU A 28 2.36 7.69 11.98
CA LEU A 28 3.48 6.91 11.52
C LEU A 28 4.25 7.70 10.47
N LYS A 29 5.56 7.85 10.65
CA LYS A 29 6.45 8.50 9.69
C LYS A 29 6.73 7.59 8.50
N GLY A 30 7.06 8.19 7.36
CA GLY A 30 7.51 7.50 6.15
C GLY A 30 6.51 7.57 5.00
N ASN A 31 6.73 6.78 3.95
CA ASN A 31 5.84 6.70 2.79
C ASN A 31 4.66 5.77 3.07
N ILE A 32 3.82 6.18 4.01
CA ILE A 32 2.68 5.41 4.51
C ILE A 32 1.37 5.99 3.96
N PHE A 33 0.76 5.29 3.01
CA PHE A 33 -0.46 5.74 2.33
C PHE A 33 -1.70 5.07 2.93
N PRO A 34 -2.70 5.82 3.45
CA PRO A 34 -3.92 5.21 3.95
C PRO A 34 -4.73 4.62 2.80
N LEU A 35 -5.29 3.43 3.04
CA LEU A 35 -6.28 2.79 2.16
C LEU A 35 -7.69 3.09 2.69
N ARG A 36 -7.95 2.68 3.93
CA ARG A 36 -9.29 2.75 4.53
C ARG A 36 -9.24 2.67 6.04
N TRP A 37 -10.26 3.22 6.69
CA TRP A 37 -10.57 2.89 8.07
C TRP A 37 -11.12 1.47 8.20
N ALA A 38 -10.68 0.75 9.22
CA ALA A 38 -11.32 -0.50 9.61
C ALA A 38 -12.73 -0.22 10.13
N LYS A 39 -13.63 -1.21 10.01
CA LYS A 39 -15.03 -1.14 10.48
C LYS A 39 -15.18 -0.65 11.93
N ASN A 40 -14.21 -0.96 12.80
CA ASN A 40 -14.23 -0.55 14.21
C ASN A 40 -13.84 0.93 14.45
N SER A 41 -13.46 1.68 13.42
CA SER A 41 -13.03 3.08 13.48
C SER A 41 -11.84 3.36 14.42
N ARG A 42 -11.10 2.32 14.83
CA ARG A 42 -9.92 2.41 15.71
C ARG A 42 -8.61 2.13 14.99
N GLU A 43 -8.70 1.56 13.81
CA GLU A 43 -7.55 1.14 13.02
C GLU A 43 -7.69 1.63 11.58
N ILE A 44 -6.54 1.81 10.94
CA ILE A 44 -6.42 2.23 9.54
C ILE A 44 -5.62 1.16 8.81
N TYR A 45 -6.14 0.68 7.70
CA TYR A 45 -5.35 -0.08 6.74
C TYR A 45 -4.55 0.89 5.88
N ALA A 46 -3.27 0.63 5.71
CA ALA A 46 -2.35 1.47 4.96
C ALA A 46 -1.31 0.63 4.20
N VAL A 47 -0.69 1.25 3.20
CA VAL A 47 0.46 0.70 2.47
C VAL A 47 1.73 1.35 2.97
N ASN A 48 2.67 0.55 3.44
CA ASN A 48 4.02 0.96 3.74
C ASN A 48 4.89 0.80 2.48
N SER A 49 5.13 1.93 1.80
CA SER A 49 5.91 1.97 0.56
C SER A 49 7.42 2.15 0.80
N ASP A 50 7.86 2.24 2.05
CA ASP A 50 9.30 2.25 2.39
C ASP A 50 9.91 0.84 2.34
N LYS A 51 9.09 -0.17 2.06
CA LYS A 51 9.48 -1.58 1.96
C LYS A 51 9.38 -2.06 0.52
N THR A 52 10.22 -3.01 0.17
CA THR A 52 10.22 -3.68 -1.14
C THR A 52 10.19 -5.19 -0.91
N PRO A 53 9.07 -5.89 -1.22
CA PRO A 53 7.81 -5.34 -1.72
C PRO A 53 7.07 -4.47 -0.67
N PRO A 54 6.10 -3.63 -1.07
CA PRO A 54 5.34 -2.80 -0.14
C PRO A 54 4.52 -3.66 0.82
N GLU A 55 4.46 -3.28 2.09
CA GLU A 55 3.66 -4.03 3.08
C GLU A 55 2.27 -3.42 3.22
N ILE A 56 1.24 -4.24 3.36
CA ILE A 56 -0.04 -3.77 3.89
C ILE A 56 0.01 -3.89 5.41
N ILE A 57 -0.23 -2.77 6.08
CA ILE A 57 -0.19 -2.66 7.52
C ILE A 57 -1.55 -2.23 8.07
N LYS A 58 -1.83 -2.66 9.30
CA LYS A 58 -2.97 -2.20 10.09
C LYS A 58 -2.45 -1.36 11.25
N VAL A 59 -2.76 -0.06 11.24
CA VAL A 59 -2.24 0.96 12.16
C VAL A 59 -3.32 1.36 13.16
N SER A 60 -2.99 1.37 14.45
CA SER A 60 -3.82 1.92 15.51
C SER A 60 -3.92 3.45 15.39
N ALA A 61 -5.14 3.98 15.29
CA ALA A 61 -5.40 5.41 15.26
C ALA A 61 -5.03 6.12 16.59
N ASN A 62 -5.03 5.38 17.69
CA ASN A 62 -4.74 5.93 19.01
C ASN A 62 -3.25 5.97 19.30
N THR A 63 -2.51 4.94 18.90
CA THR A 63 -1.11 4.76 19.32
C THR A 63 -0.10 4.86 18.20
N GLY A 64 -0.52 4.77 16.93
CA GLY A 64 0.38 4.66 15.78
C GLY A 64 1.09 3.30 15.65
N LEU A 65 0.92 2.41 16.64
CA LEU A 65 1.42 1.03 16.56
C LEU A 65 0.75 0.30 15.41
N TYR A 66 1.52 -0.50 14.69
CA TYR A 66 1.03 -1.22 13.53
C TYR A 66 1.48 -2.68 13.52
N LYS A 67 0.76 -3.48 12.73
CA LYS A 67 1.17 -4.84 12.36
C LYS A 67 1.10 -4.99 10.85
N VAL A 68 2.02 -5.78 10.29
CA VAL A 68 1.93 -6.23 8.90
C VAL A 68 0.83 -7.28 8.81
N ILE A 69 -0.08 -7.14 7.84
CA ILE A 69 -1.17 -8.09 7.60
C ILE A 69 -1.03 -8.82 6.27
N TYR A 70 -0.25 -8.26 5.34
CA TYR A 70 0.01 -8.87 4.05
C TYR A 70 1.29 -8.31 3.45
N ILE A 71 2.07 -9.19 2.83
CA ILE A 71 3.24 -8.85 2.02
C ILE A 71 2.98 -9.48 0.65
N PRO A 72 2.84 -8.69 -0.44
CA PRO A 72 2.71 -9.22 -1.78
C PRO A 72 3.91 -10.10 -2.15
N PRO A 73 3.70 -11.18 -2.93
CA PRO A 73 4.75 -12.16 -3.22
C PRO A 73 5.93 -11.57 -4.01
N SER A 74 5.69 -10.59 -4.88
CA SER A 74 6.72 -9.89 -5.64
C SER A 74 6.14 -8.63 -6.31
N GLY A 75 7.02 -7.87 -6.98
CA GLY A 75 6.61 -6.85 -7.93
C GLY A 75 6.26 -5.48 -7.35
N LYS A 76 6.07 -4.53 -8.26
CA LYS A 76 5.63 -3.18 -7.92
C LYS A 76 4.10 -3.15 -7.91
N ILE A 77 3.51 -2.82 -6.77
CA ILE A 77 2.07 -2.59 -6.66
C ILE A 77 1.73 -1.31 -7.42
N TYR A 78 0.84 -1.41 -8.41
CA TYR A 78 0.28 -0.25 -9.10
C TYR A 78 -0.98 0.28 -8.41
N TYR A 79 -1.85 -0.64 -7.99
CA TYR A 79 -3.08 -0.33 -7.29
C TYR A 79 -3.33 -1.37 -6.20
N ILE A 80 -3.89 -0.93 -5.09
CA ILE A 80 -4.28 -1.80 -3.99
C ILE A 80 -5.41 -1.17 -3.18
N ASP A 81 -6.34 -2.01 -2.74
CA ASP A 81 -7.41 -1.65 -1.81
C ASP A 81 -7.78 -2.87 -0.96
N ILE A 82 -8.49 -2.61 0.13
CA ILE A 82 -8.98 -3.61 1.06
C ILE A 82 -10.46 -3.37 1.33
N THR A 83 -11.24 -4.45 1.43
CA THR A 83 -12.66 -4.38 1.78
C THR A 83 -12.87 -3.79 3.18
N PRO A 84 -14.02 -3.15 3.46
CA PRO A 84 -14.29 -2.53 4.78
C PRO A 84 -14.21 -3.49 5.98
N ASP A 85 -14.53 -4.78 5.77
CA ASP A 85 -14.38 -5.84 6.77
C ASP A 85 -12.92 -6.26 6.99
N GLY A 86 -12.03 -5.91 6.05
CA GLY A 86 -10.63 -6.29 6.08
C GLY A 86 -10.35 -7.72 5.64
N GLU A 87 -11.34 -8.42 5.10
CA GLU A 87 -11.25 -9.85 4.76
C GLU A 87 -10.68 -10.08 3.36
N THR A 88 -10.80 -9.11 2.46
CA THR A 88 -10.34 -9.21 1.07
C THR A 88 -9.41 -8.05 0.71
N ILE A 89 -8.26 -8.39 0.13
CA ILE A 89 -7.33 -7.45 -0.48
C ILE A 89 -7.41 -7.62 -1.99
N VAL A 90 -7.56 -6.52 -2.72
CA VAL A 90 -7.48 -6.50 -4.18
C VAL A 90 -6.23 -5.73 -4.56
N SER A 91 -5.33 -6.33 -5.35
CA SER A 91 -4.10 -5.71 -5.79
C SER A 91 -3.85 -5.93 -7.28
N ALA A 92 -3.31 -4.91 -7.94
CA ALA A 92 -2.74 -5.00 -9.27
C ALA A 92 -1.23 -4.96 -9.14
N ILE A 93 -0.58 -6.11 -9.33
CA ILE A 93 0.86 -6.27 -9.24
C ILE A 93 1.40 -6.30 -10.66
N ARG A 94 2.35 -5.40 -10.97
CA ARG A 94 3.11 -5.53 -12.22
C ARG A 94 4.16 -6.60 -12.03
N GLU A 95 4.03 -7.67 -12.78
CA GLU A 95 5.13 -8.58 -13.04
C GLU A 95 5.93 -8.04 -14.23
N THR A 96 7.26 -8.05 -14.11
CA THR A 96 8.17 -7.64 -15.18
C THR A 96 8.80 -8.84 -15.88
N ASN A 97 8.27 -10.05 -15.63
CA ASN A 97 8.70 -11.23 -16.35
C ASN A 97 8.39 -11.02 -17.83
N SER A 98 9.46 -11.00 -18.63
CA SER A 98 9.38 -11.02 -20.09
C SER A 98 10.02 -12.34 -20.49
N ASP A 99 9.23 -13.23 -21.08
CA ASP A 99 9.77 -14.43 -21.67
C ASP A 99 10.32 -14.08 -23.05
N VAL A 100 11.62 -14.29 -23.24
CA VAL A 100 12.27 -14.16 -24.54
C VAL A 100 12.40 -15.55 -25.12
N TRP A 101 11.69 -15.78 -26.21
CA TRP A 101 11.76 -17.04 -26.95
C TRP A 101 12.66 -16.84 -28.17
N MET A 102 13.66 -17.70 -28.31
CA MET A 102 14.46 -17.80 -29.52
C MET A 102 13.83 -18.88 -30.40
N ILE A 103 13.47 -18.53 -31.64
CA ILE A 103 13.03 -19.48 -32.66
C ILE A 103 14.16 -19.61 -33.66
N GLU A 104 14.64 -20.85 -33.84
CA GLU A 104 15.55 -21.22 -34.92
C GLU A 104 14.71 -21.80 -36.08
N ASN A 105 15.12 -21.59 -37.33
CA ASN A 105 14.40 -22.04 -38.54
C ASN A 105 12.97 -21.46 -38.66
N PHE A 106 12.77 -20.19 -38.31
CA PHE A 106 11.46 -19.52 -38.39
C PHE A 106 10.87 -19.50 -39.80
N ASP A 107 11.72 -19.55 -40.82
CA ASP A 107 11.33 -19.70 -42.22
C ASP A 107 12.34 -20.61 -42.95
N PRO A 108 12.04 -21.91 -43.10
CA PRO A 108 12.95 -22.85 -43.76
C PRO A 108 12.96 -22.73 -45.29
N ASP A 109 12.08 -21.91 -45.89
CA ASP A 109 11.87 -21.83 -47.34
C ASP A 109 12.55 -20.60 -47.99
N VAL A 110 13.28 -19.79 -47.22
CA VAL A 110 14.11 -18.69 -47.75
C VAL A 110 15.53 -19.20 -48.02
N GLU A 111 15.73 -19.77 -49.21
CA GLU A 111 17.05 -19.94 -49.86
C GLU A 111 17.36 -18.79 -50.83
#